data_AF-A0A519LBE1-F1
#
_entry.id   AF-A0A519LBE1-F1
#
_cell.length_a   1.000
_cell.length_b   1.000
_cell.length_c   1.000
_cell.angle_alpha   90.00
_cell.angle_beta   90.00
_cell.angle_gamma   90.00
#
_symmetry.space_group_name_H-M   'P 1'
#
loop_
_entity.id
_entity.type
_entity.pdbx_description
1 polymer ?
#
loop_
_entity_poly.entity_id
_entity_poly.type
_entity_poly.pdbx_seq_one_letter_code
_entity_poly.pdbx_strand_id
1 'polypeptide(L)' 'LLGLGDEFLDELDKHLERIRHNPKHFAVKKKNYREAYIRRFPYLIIYEIEEMKVVVYSVFNTPQDPEKKPL' A
#
# COMPACT_ATOMS: atom_id res chain seq x y z
N LEU A 1 -6.15 11.93 21.07
CA LEU A 1 -5.93 10.57 20.54
C LEU A 1 -4.42 10.32 20.55
N LEU A 2 -3.88 9.72 21.61
CA LEU A 2 -2.47 9.34 21.66
C LEU A 2 -2.35 7.95 21.01
N GLY A 3 -1.51 7.79 19.98
CA GLY A 3 -1.13 6.48 19.44
C GLY A 3 -1.66 6.05 18.06
N LEU A 4 -2.64 6.75 17.45
CA LEU A 4 -3.16 6.35 16.12
C LEU A 4 -2.10 6.43 15.01
N GLY A 5 -1.13 7.33 15.15
CA GLY A 5 0.01 7.43 14.22
C GLY A 5 0.91 6.21 14.31
N ASP A 6 1.30 5.81 15.52
CA ASP A 6 2.15 4.65 15.76
C ASP A 6 1.44 3.36 15.30
N GLU A 7 0.17 3.24 15.63
CA GLU A 7 -0.70 2.16 15.19
C GLU A 7 -0.86 2.07 13.66
N PHE A 8 -0.86 3.21 12.96
CA PHE A 8 -0.84 3.25 11.51
C PHE A 8 0.50 2.78 10.95
N LEU A 9 1.61 3.21 11.53
CA LEU A 9 2.96 2.79 11.14
C LEU A 9 3.13 1.28 11.34
N ASP A 10 2.67 0.73 12.47
CA ASP A 10 2.67 -0.71 12.73
C ASP A 10 1.89 -1.50 11.66
N GLU A 11 0.71 -1.00 11.26
CA GLU A 11 -0.06 -1.64 10.20
C GLU A 11 0.59 -1.50 8.83
N LEU A 12 1.18 -0.34 8.53
CA LEU A 12 1.92 -0.10 7.29
C LEU A 12 3.11 -1.07 7.18
N ASP A 13 3.92 -1.19 8.23
CA ASP A 13 5.09 -2.07 8.27
C ASP A 13 4.70 -3.54 8.08
N LYS A 14 3.62 -4.00 8.72
CA LYS A 14 3.09 -5.36 8.48
C LYS A 14 2.73 -5.60 7.01
N HIS A 15 2.17 -4.59 6.33
CA HIS A 15 1.84 -4.71 4.91
C HIS A 15 3.09 -4.66 4.04
N LEU A 16 4.05 -3.79 4.33
CA LEU A 16 5.33 -3.72 3.62
C LEU A 16 6.12 -5.02 3.74
N GLU A 17 6.13 -5.64 4.93
CA GLU A 17 6.76 -6.96 5.12
C GLU A 17 6.06 -8.07 4.35
N ARG A 18 4.73 -8.06 4.26
CA ARG A 18 3.98 -8.99 3.41
C ARG A 18 4.31 -8.80 1.93
N ILE A 19 4.39 -7.55 1.48
CA ILE A 19 4.77 -7.21 0.11
C ILE A 19 6.21 -7.68 -0.16
N ARG A 20 7.14 -7.47 0.77
CA ARG A 20 8.54 -7.88 0.63
C ARG A 20 8.69 -9.40 0.48
N HIS A 21 7.99 -10.18 1.30
CA HIS A 21 8.09 -11.65 1.28
C HIS A 21 7.25 -12.30 0.18
N ASN A 22 6.11 -11.71 -0.17
CA ASN A 22 5.20 -12.24 -1.19
C ASN A 22 4.66 -11.11 -2.07
N PRO A 23 5.51 -10.53 -2.94
CA PRO A 23 5.15 -9.35 -3.71
C PRO A 23 4.04 -9.62 -4.74
N LYS A 24 3.78 -10.88 -5.09
CA LYS A 24 2.70 -11.27 -6.00
C LYS A 24 1.35 -11.51 -5.30
N HIS A 25 1.29 -11.42 -3.97
CA HIS A 25 0.09 -11.69 -3.16
C HIS A 25 -1.09 -10.77 -3.50
N PHE A 26 -0.83 -9.47 -3.69
CA PHE A 26 -1.87 -8.49 -3.95
C PHE A 26 -2.18 -8.38 -5.45
N ALA A 27 -3.45 -8.14 -5.77
CA ALA A 27 -3.95 -8.12 -7.13
C ALA A 27 -3.31 -6.99 -7.96
N VAL A 28 -3.10 -7.27 -9.25
CA VAL A 28 -2.76 -6.25 -10.24
C VAL A 28 -4.05 -5.50 -10.61
N LYS A 29 -4.02 -4.18 -10.53
CA LYS A 29 -5.21 -3.33 -10.80
C LYS A 29 -5.11 -2.55 -12.11
N LYS A 30 -3.94 -1.99 -12.42
CA LYS A 30 -3.69 -1.20 -13.63
C LYS A 30 -2.28 -1.48 -14.14
N LYS A 31 -2.13 -1.87 -15.42
CA LYS A 31 -0.83 -2.28 -16.00
C LYS A 31 -0.13 -3.32 -15.11
N ASN A 32 1.03 -2.99 -14.54
CA ASN A 32 1.81 -3.83 -13.62
C ASN A 32 1.66 -3.43 -12.15
N TYR A 33 0.88 -2.38 -11.87
CA TYR A 33 0.70 -1.87 -10.51
C TYR A 33 -0.20 -2.78 -9.69
N ARG A 34 0.23 -3.01 -8.46
CA ARG A 34 -0.45 -3.79 -7.43
C ARG A 34 -0.90 -2.88 -6.31
N GLU A 35 -2.03 -3.26 -5.72
CA GLU A 35 -2.71 -2.48 -4.70
C GLU A 35 -2.90 -3.31 -3.42
N ALA A 36 -2.32 -2.85 -2.32
CA ALA A 36 -2.54 -3.42 -1.00
C ALA A 36 -3.34 -2.45 -0.13
N TYR A 37 -4.60 -2.80 0.17
CA TYR A 37 -5.47 -1.99 1.01
C TYR A 37 -5.24 -2.30 2.48
N ILE A 38 -4.83 -1.30 3.24
CA ILE A 38 -4.76 -1.38 4.70
C ILE A 38 -6.21 -1.28 5.19
N ARG A 39 -6.80 -2.35 5.71
CA ARG A 39 -8.24 -2.32 6.06
C ARG A 39 -8.55 -1.45 7.26
N ARG A 40 -7.64 -1.41 8.23
CA ARG A 40 -7.81 -0.71 9.51
C ARG A 40 -7.76 0.81 9.35
N PHE A 41 -6.90 1.28 8.47
CA PHE A 41 -6.74 2.69 8.11
C PHE A 41 -6.96 2.78 6.62
N PRO A 42 -7.86 3.63 6.11
CA PRO A 42 -8.30 3.59 4.73
C PRO A 42 -7.22 4.14 3.79
N TYR A 43 -6.13 3.38 3.66
CA TYR A 43 -4.92 3.71 2.94
C TYR A 43 -4.61 2.56 1.99
N LEU A 44 -4.05 2.93 0.85
CA LEU A 44 -3.73 2.04 -0.25
C LEU A 44 -2.25 2.16 -0.56
N ILE A 45 -1.53 1.04 -0.48
CA ILE A 45 -0.15 0.95 -0.95
C ILE A 45 -0.19 0.58 -2.42
N ILE A 46 0.39 1.43 -3.26
CA ILE A 46 0.54 1.21 -4.69
C ILE A 46 2.00 0.89 -4.97
N TYR A 47 2.26 -0.27 -5.57
CA TYR A 47 3.63 -0.72 -5.84
C TYR A 47 3.73 -1.50 -7.15
N GLU A 48 4.95 -1.62 -7.67
CA GLU A 48 5.30 -2.49 -8.80
C GLU A 48 6.42 -3.45 -8.40
N ILE A 49 6.45 -4.61 -9.05
CA ILE A 49 7.55 -5.56 -8.93
C ILE A 49 8.46 -5.34 -10.15
N GLU A 50 9.66 -4.82 -9.90
CA GLU A 50 10.74 -4.78 -10.88
C GLU A 50 11.64 -6.01 -10.71
N GLU A 51 12.58 -6.24 -11.65
CA GLU A 51 13.37 -7.48 -11.73
C GLU A 51 14.00 -7.93 -10.40
N MET A 52 14.57 -6.99 -9.63
CA MET A 52 15.27 -7.29 -8.37
C MET A 52 14.69 -6.58 -7.15
N LYS A 53 13.58 -5.85 -7.28
CA LYS A 53 13.06 -5.03 -6.19
C LYS A 53 11.55 -4.80 -6.29
N VAL A 54 10.97 -4.42 -5.17
CA VAL A 54 9.63 -3.83 -5.12
C VAL A 54 9.77 -2.32 -5.01
N VAL A 55 9.06 -1.58 -5.86
CA VAL A 55 9.01 -0.12 -5.80
C VAL A 55 7.64 0.29 -5.31
N VAL A 56 7.59 0.91 -4.12
CA VAL A 56 6.36 1.52 -3.58
C VAL A 56 6.27 2.95 -4.10
N TYR A 57 5.25 3.25 -4.90
CA TYR A 57 5.03 4.57 -5.49
C TYR A 57 4.24 5.49 -4.57
N SER A 58 3.28 4.93 -3.81
CA SER A 58 2.40 5.74 -2.96
C SER A 58 1.80 4.92 -1.83
N VAL A 59 1.59 5.59 -0.69
CA VAL A 59 0.73 5.16 0.41
C VAL A 59 -0.38 6.20 0.52
N PHE A 60 -1.50 5.94 -0.15
CA PHE A 60 -2.53 6.93 -0.44
C PHE A 60 -3.77 6.75 0.45
N ASN A 61 -4.25 7.83 1.07
CA ASN A 61 -5.50 7.82 1.85
C ASN A 61 -6.72 7.80 0.91
N THR A 62 -7.43 6.68 0.84
CA THR A 62 -8.48 6.43 -0.16
C THR A 62 -9.77 7.25 -0.01
N PRO A 63 -10.27 7.60 1.19
CA PRO A 63 -11.44 8.47 1.32
C PRO A 63 -11.17 9.93 1.00
N GLN A 64 -9.91 10.36 0.83
CA GLN A 64 -9.64 11.65 0.22
C GLN A 64 -9.86 11.53 -1.29
N ASP A 65 -10.98 12.06 -1.77
CA ASP A 65 -11.34 12.32 -3.18
C ASP A 65 -10.77 11.30 -4.20
N PRO A 66 -11.59 10.37 -4.74
CA PRO A 66 -11.11 9.32 -5.64
C PRO A 66 -10.37 9.85 -6.88
N GLU A 67 -10.61 11.10 -7.30
CA GLU A 67 -9.89 11.78 -8.39
C GLU A 67 -8.40 12.04 -8.04
N LYS A 68 -8.04 12.03 -6.76
CA LYS A 68 -6.66 12.20 -6.28
C LYS A 68 -5.89 10.89 -6.16
N LYS A 69 -6.52 9.75 -6.46
CA LYS A 69 -5.83 8.46 -6.44
C LYS A 69 -4.66 8.51 -7.44
N PRO A 70 -3.42 8.29 -7.00
CA PRO A 70 -2.30 8.25 -7.92
C PRO A 70 -2.46 7.08 -8.89
N LEU A 71 -2.28 7.37 -10.19
CA LEU A 71 -2.32 6.49 -11.37
C LEU A 71 -3.67 6.31 -12.07
#